data_AF-A0A960PQ55-F1
#
_entry.id   AF-A0A960PQ55-F1
#
_cell.length_a   1.000
_cell.length_b   1.000
_cell.length_c   1.000
_cell.angle_alpha   90.00
_cell.angle_beta   90.00
_cell.angle_gamma   90.00
#
_symmetry.space_group_name_H-M   'P 1'
#
loop_
_entity.id
_entity.type
_entity.pdbx_description
1 polymer ?
#
loop_
_entity_poly.entity_id
_entity_poly.type
_entity_poly.pdbx_seq_one_letter_code
_entity_poly.pdbx_strand_id
1 'polypeptide(L)'
;VSIDNDEYIFARAYDLAADRGDEAAMEGIAASYLRYMEAVFAYYEQQSVAILGYELPQVLLLHANRLNADTLDALAGTIRSRGYRFISLEEALEDPAYRRPDTYTGPAGITWLHRWALEDGKRGEFFAGEPTVPEEIRRAAFPTGS
;
A
#
# COMPACT_ATOMS: atom_id res chain seq x y z
N VAL A 1 6.98 -5.98 4.94
CA VAL A 1 6.70 -5.71 3.50
C VAL A 1 7.43 -4.46 3.06
N SER A 2 7.61 -4.23 1.76
CA SER A 2 8.24 -3.01 1.24
C SER A 2 7.22 -2.02 0.68
N ILE A 3 6.02 -2.49 0.32
CA ILE A 3 4.83 -1.67 0.10
C ILE A 3 3.80 -2.03 1.16
N ASP A 4 3.41 -1.04 1.95
CA ASP A 4 2.28 -1.10 2.89
C ASP A 4 1.21 -0.08 2.46
N ASN A 5 -0.02 -0.26 2.92
CA ASN A 5 -1.14 0.57 2.51
C ASN A 5 -2.30 0.49 3.52
N ASP A 6 -3.19 1.48 3.47
CA ASP A 6 -4.35 1.58 4.37
C ASP A 6 -5.62 0.90 3.79
N GLU A 7 -5.49 -0.18 3.01
CA GLU A 7 -6.63 -0.79 2.32
C GLU A 7 -7.72 -1.31 3.25
N TYR A 8 -7.41 -1.61 4.52
CA TYR A 8 -8.41 -1.99 5.52
C TYR A 8 -9.49 -0.91 5.73
N ILE A 9 -9.18 0.38 5.51
CA ILE A 9 -10.16 1.47 5.58
C ILE A 9 -11.10 1.40 4.39
N PHE A 10 -10.56 1.17 3.18
CA PHE A 10 -11.36 0.97 1.98
C PHE A 10 -12.24 -0.28 2.10
N ALA A 11 -11.67 -1.39 2.58
CA ALA A 11 -12.39 -2.64 2.79
C ALA A 11 -13.58 -2.45 3.75
N ARG A 12 -13.36 -1.74 4.86
CA ARG A 12 -14.45 -1.41 5.78
C ARG A 12 -15.54 -0.55 5.14
N ALA A 13 -15.18 0.49 4.40
CA ALA A 13 -16.17 1.32 3.69
C ALA A 13 -16.95 0.50 2.65
N TYR A 14 -16.26 -0.39 1.94
CA TYR A 14 -16.81 -1.27 0.93
C TYR A 14 -17.81 -2.27 1.53
N ASP A 15 -17.44 -2.92 2.65
CA ASP A 15 -18.32 -3.86 3.36
C ASP A 15 -19.58 -3.14 3.87
N LEU A 16 -19.44 -1.93 4.43
CA LEU A 16 -20.60 -1.13 4.87
C LEU A 16 -21.52 -0.74 3.70
N ALA A 17 -20.98 -0.45 2.51
CA ALA A 17 -21.78 -0.19 1.32
C ALA A 17 -22.49 -1.46 0.84
N ALA A 18 -21.80 -2.60 0.87
CA ALA A 18 -22.34 -3.88 0.49
C ALA A 18 -23.48 -4.34 1.44
N ASP A 19 -23.34 -4.12 2.74
CA ASP A 19 -24.38 -4.41 3.74
C ASP A 19 -25.66 -3.60 3.50
N ARG A 20 -25.54 -2.41 2.89
CA ARG A 20 -26.68 -1.57 2.48
C ARG A 20 -27.24 -1.91 1.10
N GLY A 21 -26.60 -2.80 0.35
CA GLY A 21 -26.91 -3.07 -1.05
C GLY A 21 -26.65 -1.87 -1.97
N ASP A 22 -25.74 -0.97 -1.59
CA ASP A 22 -25.42 0.24 -2.34
C ASP A 22 -24.30 -0.05 -3.35
N GLU A 23 -24.68 -0.67 -4.48
CA GLU A 23 -23.75 -1.06 -5.54
C GLU A 23 -22.99 0.14 -6.12
N ALA A 24 -23.65 1.30 -6.24
CA ALA A 24 -23.01 2.51 -6.76
C ALA A 24 -21.89 3.01 -5.82
N ALA A 25 -22.12 2.96 -4.51
CA ALA A 25 -21.07 3.27 -3.53
C ALA A 25 -19.94 2.24 -3.56
N MET A 26 -20.24 0.95 -3.71
CA MET A 26 -19.22 -0.10 -3.84
C MET A 26 -18.32 0.16 -5.05
N GLU A 27 -18.89 0.42 -6.22
CA GLU A 27 -18.12 0.75 -7.44
C GLU A 27 -17.24 2.00 -7.24
N GLY A 28 -17.79 3.05 -6.63
CA GLY A 28 -17.05 4.27 -6.33
C GLY A 28 -15.87 4.05 -5.39
N ILE A 29 -16.06 3.23 -4.35
CA ILE A 29 -15.01 2.88 -3.39
C ILE A 29 -13.92 2.03 -4.06
N ALA A 30 -14.30 1.02 -4.86
CA ALA A 30 -13.36 0.19 -5.60
C ALA A 30 -12.51 1.00 -6.59
N ALA A 31 -13.13 1.92 -7.34
CA ALA A 31 -12.41 2.81 -8.25
C ALA A 31 -11.47 3.76 -7.49
N SER A 32 -11.88 4.26 -6.31
CA SER A 32 -11.04 5.09 -5.45
C SER A 32 -9.85 4.31 -4.89
N TYR A 33 -10.07 3.06 -4.47
CA TYR A 33 -9.03 2.16 -4.00
C TYR A 33 -7.96 1.92 -5.06
N LEU A 34 -8.34 1.63 -6.31
CA LEU A 34 -7.37 1.41 -7.39
C LEU A 34 -6.54 2.67 -7.71
N ARG A 35 -7.15 3.86 -7.68
CA ARG A 35 -6.41 5.13 -7.83
C ARG A 35 -5.45 5.39 -6.67
N TYR A 36 -5.89 5.08 -5.46
CA TYR A 36 -5.04 5.16 -4.27
C TYR A 36 -3.84 4.21 -4.38
N MET A 37 -4.05 2.96 -4.79
CA MET A 37 -2.98 2.00 -4.98
C MET A 37 -1.99 2.44 -6.06
N GLU A 38 -2.45 3.07 -7.15
CA GLU A 38 -1.56 3.63 -8.16
C GLU A 38 -0.60 4.68 -7.59
N ALA A 39 -1.11 5.56 -6.71
CA ALA A 39 -0.29 6.53 -6.00
C ALA A 39 0.67 5.85 -5.00
N VAL A 40 0.21 4.80 -4.30
CA VAL A 40 1.05 4.02 -3.37
C VAL A 40 2.23 3.37 -4.09
N PHE A 41 2.00 2.74 -5.24
CA PHE A 41 3.11 2.20 -6.05
C PHE A 41 4.09 3.28 -6.46
N ALA A 42 3.61 4.40 -7.00
CA ALA A 42 4.47 5.49 -7.44
C ALA A 42 5.34 6.04 -6.30
N TYR A 43 4.76 6.18 -5.10
CA TYR A 43 5.50 6.63 -3.92
C TYR A 43 6.60 5.63 -3.54
N TYR A 44 6.29 4.34 -3.43
CA TYR A 44 7.26 3.35 -2.97
C TYR A 44 8.33 2.99 -4.00
N GLU A 45 8.03 3.09 -5.29
CA GLU A 45 9.02 3.06 -6.37
C GLU A 45 10.04 4.19 -6.17
N GLN A 46 9.57 5.43 -6.01
CA GLN A 46 10.44 6.60 -5.79
C GLN A 46 11.23 6.50 -4.48
N GLN A 47 10.61 6.03 -3.40
CA GLN A 47 11.28 5.81 -2.12
C GLN A 47 12.39 4.78 -2.25
N SER A 48 12.15 3.67 -2.95
CA SER A 48 13.20 2.68 -3.17
C SER A 48 14.41 3.25 -3.91
N VAL A 49 14.19 4.06 -4.94
CA VAL A 49 15.28 4.77 -5.64
C VAL A 49 15.98 5.76 -4.71
N ALA A 50 15.24 6.54 -3.91
CA ALA A 50 15.82 7.53 -3.01
C ALA A 50 16.68 6.91 -1.88
N ILE A 51 16.35 5.69 -1.44
CA ILE A 51 17.01 5.01 -0.32
C ILE A 51 18.13 4.09 -0.83
N LEU A 52 17.88 3.34 -1.91
CA LEU A 52 18.74 2.25 -2.39
C LEU A 52 19.47 2.58 -3.69
N GLY A 53 19.02 3.61 -4.42
CA GLY A 53 19.56 3.99 -5.73
C GLY A 53 18.96 3.21 -6.90
N TYR A 54 17.99 2.32 -6.67
CA TYR A 54 17.29 1.54 -7.69
C TYR A 54 15.89 1.12 -7.20
N GLU A 55 15.06 0.65 -8.12
CA GLU A 55 13.74 0.10 -7.80
C GLU A 55 13.86 -1.32 -7.23
N LEU A 56 13.56 -1.46 -5.93
CA LEU A 56 13.60 -2.75 -5.23
C LEU A 56 12.55 -3.72 -5.81
N PRO A 57 12.81 -5.04 -5.87
CA PRO A 57 11.75 -6.04 -6.00
C PRO A 57 10.75 -5.91 -4.85
N GLN A 58 9.57 -5.35 -5.13
CA GLN A 58 8.62 -4.96 -4.09
C GLN A 58 7.80 -6.15 -3.57
N VAL A 59 7.63 -6.23 -2.25
CA VAL A 59 6.70 -7.13 -1.56
C VAL A 59 5.52 -6.30 -1.04
N LEU A 60 4.35 -6.49 -1.65
CA LEU A 60 3.10 -5.80 -1.33
C LEU A 60 2.31 -6.55 -0.24
N LEU A 61 1.83 -5.83 0.78
CA LEU A 61 0.85 -6.34 1.74
C LEU A 61 -0.58 -6.17 1.22
N LEU A 62 -1.38 -7.24 1.23
CA LEU A 62 -2.82 -7.23 1.00
C LEU A 62 -3.50 -8.16 2.00
N HIS A 63 -4.67 -7.77 2.52
CA HIS A 63 -5.49 -8.66 3.35
C HIS A 63 -6.54 -9.38 2.49
N ALA A 64 -6.91 -10.59 2.91
CA ALA A 64 -8.04 -11.29 2.33
C ALA A 64 -9.35 -10.62 2.81
N ASN A 65 -9.94 -9.80 1.95
CA ASN A 65 -11.23 -9.15 2.18
C ASN A 65 -12.02 -9.07 0.87
N ARG A 66 -13.29 -8.65 0.97
CA ARG A 66 -14.22 -8.61 -0.17
C ARG A 66 -13.77 -7.64 -1.25
N LEU A 67 -13.31 -6.44 -0.86
CA LEU A 67 -12.81 -5.43 -1.79
C LEU A 67 -11.66 -5.98 -2.64
N ASN A 68 -10.66 -6.60 -2.02
CA ASN A 68 -9.54 -7.21 -2.74
C ASN A 68 -10.02 -8.39 -3.59
N ALA A 69 -10.93 -9.23 -3.10
CA ALA A 69 -11.48 -10.32 -3.92
C ALA A 69 -12.14 -9.79 -5.20
N ASP A 70 -12.88 -8.69 -5.11
CA ASP A 70 -13.61 -8.08 -6.24
C ASP A 70 -12.69 -7.26 -7.17
N THR A 71 -11.53 -6.78 -6.67
CA THR A 71 -10.63 -5.87 -7.42
C THR A 71 -9.27 -6.46 -7.78
N LEU A 72 -8.96 -7.69 -7.35
CA LEU A 72 -7.64 -8.30 -7.50
C LEU A 72 -7.13 -8.32 -8.95
N ASP A 73 -8.01 -8.67 -9.90
CA ASP A 73 -7.65 -8.72 -11.31
C ASP A 73 -7.30 -7.34 -11.87
N ALA A 74 -8.06 -6.31 -11.47
CA ALA A 74 -7.79 -4.93 -11.87
C ALA A 74 -6.48 -4.42 -11.24
N LEU A 75 -6.25 -4.69 -9.96
CA LEU A 75 -5.02 -4.34 -9.26
C LEU A 75 -3.81 -5.04 -9.89
N ALA A 76 -3.91 -6.34 -10.22
CA ALA A 76 -2.87 -7.07 -10.93
C ALA A 76 -2.62 -6.50 -12.34
N GLY A 77 -3.67 -6.03 -13.01
CA GLY A 77 -3.57 -5.26 -14.26
C GLY A 77 -2.74 -3.99 -14.10
N THR A 78 -3.04 -3.18 -13.08
CA THR A 78 -2.26 -1.97 -12.74
C THR A 78 -0.80 -2.31 -12.43
N ILE A 79 -0.53 -3.36 -11.64
CA ILE A 79 0.84 -3.79 -11.34
C ILE A 79 1.59 -4.13 -12.64
N ARG A 80 0.98 -4.89 -13.54
CA ARG A 80 1.59 -5.26 -14.83
C ARG A 80 1.80 -4.07 -15.76
N SER A 81 0.86 -3.12 -15.83
CA SER A 81 0.99 -1.94 -16.69
C SER A 81 2.12 -1.01 -16.25
N ARG A 82 2.54 -1.10 -14.98
CA ARG A 82 3.71 -0.41 -14.45
C ARG A 82 5.04 -1.10 -14.77
N GLY A 83 5.01 -2.27 -15.40
CA GLY A 83 6.21 -3.01 -15.83
C GLY A 83 6.67 -4.10 -14.85
N TYR A 84 5.95 -4.32 -13.75
CA TYR A 84 6.29 -5.39 -12.83
C TYR A 84 6.13 -6.78 -13.47
N ARG A 85 6.98 -7.69 -13.02
CA ARG A 85 6.80 -9.13 -13.16
C ARG A 85 6.63 -9.73 -11.77
N PHE A 86 5.81 -10.78 -11.68
CA PHE A 86 5.65 -11.51 -10.42
C PHE A 86 6.77 -12.54 -10.29
N ILE A 87 7.48 -12.46 -9.17
CA ILE A 87 8.55 -13.38 -8.76
C ILE A 87 8.16 -14.05 -7.44
N SER A 88 8.91 -15.08 -7.04
CA SER A 88 8.69 -15.70 -5.73
C SER A 88 9.16 -14.77 -4.60
N LEU A 89 8.62 -14.97 -3.40
CA LEU A 89 9.10 -14.25 -2.23
C LEU A 89 10.58 -14.58 -1.94
N GLU A 90 10.99 -15.82 -2.15
CA GLU A 90 12.39 -16.25 -1.97
C GLU A 90 13.32 -15.44 -2.87
N GLU A 91 12.99 -15.32 -4.17
CA GLU A 91 13.75 -14.52 -5.13
C GLU A 91 13.78 -13.04 -4.75
N ALA A 92 12.66 -12.47 -4.30
CA ALA A 92 12.63 -11.08 -3.83
C ALA A 92 13.57 -10.85 -2.63
N LEU A 93 13.64 -11.81 -1.69
CA LEU A 93 14.45 -11.72 -0.48
C LEU A 93 15.96 -11.97 -0.71
N GLU A 94 16.36 -12.42 -1.90
CA GLU A 94 17.78 -12.51 -2.28
C GLU A 94 18.42 -11.13 -2.50
N ASP A 95 17.61 -10.08 -2.66
CA ASP A 95 18.08 -8.72 -2.88
C ASP A 95 19.04 -8.26 -1.74
N PRO A 96 20.21 -7.68 -2.08
CA PRO A 96 21.18 -7.24 -1.08
C PRO A 96 20.67 -6.24 -0.05
N ALA A 97 19.60 -5.48 -0.36
CA ALA A 97 18.98 -4.54 0.59
C ALA A 97 18.53 -5.23 1.87
N TYR A 98 18.07 -6.49 1.81
CA TYR A 98 17.66 -7.26 2.99
C TYR A 98 18.81 -7.65 3.93
N ARG A 99 20.07 -7.42 3.53
CA ARG A 99 21.24 -7.58 4.42
C ARG A 99 21.64 -6.28 5.13
N ARG A 100 20.98 -5.16 4.84
CA ARG A 100 21.23 -3.89 5.53
C ARG A 100 20.87 -4.01 7.02
N PRO A 101 21.55 -3.24 7.90
CA PRO A 101 21.16 -3.16 9.29
C PRO A 101 19.70 -2.70 9.44
N ASP A 102 19.00 -3.28 10.40
CA ASP A 102 17.71 -2.81 10.88
C ASP A 102 17.77 -2.73 12.41
N THR A 103 17.98 -1.51 12.93
CA THR A 103 17.96 -1.26 14.38
C THR A 103 16.59 -0.78 14.87
N TYR A 104 15.56 -0.81 14.03
CA TYR A 104 14.23 -0.34 14.39
C TYR A 104 13.59 -1.24 15.46
N THR A 105 13.40 -0.68 16.65
CA THR A 105 12.75 -1.35 17.80
C THR A 105 11.39 -0.73 18.17
N GLY A 106 10.87 0.16 17.31
CA GLY A 106 9.59 0.82 17.55
C GLY A 106 8.39 -0.13 17.42
N PRO A 107 7.23 0.23 18.01
CA PRO A 107 6.06 -0.65 18.03
C PRO A 107 5.31 -0.69 16.69
N ALA A 108 5.62 0.18 15.73
CA ALA A 108 4.87 0.28 14.49
C ALA A 108 5.39 -0.73 13.43
N GLY A 109 4.45 -1.37 12.74
CA GLY A 109 4.73 -2.30 11.64
C GLY A 109 5.12 -1.61 10.33
N ILE A 110 6.06 -0.66 10.36
CA ILE A 110 6.46 0.11 9.17
C ILE A 110 7.20 -0.75 8.13
N THR A 111 7.17 -0.30 6.86
CA THR A 111 7.84 -0.95 5.74
C THR A 111 9.36 -1.09 5.94
N TRP A 112 9.96 -2.06 5.24
CA TRP A 112 11.42 -2.20 5.18
C TRP A 112 12.10 -0.93 4.66
N LEU A 113 11.53 -0.28 3.64
CA LEU A 113 12.03 0.99 3.11
C LEU A 113 12.05 2.08 4.19
N HIS A 114 10.98 2.22 4.97
CA HIS A 114 10.96 3.19 6.06
C HIS A 114 12.00 2.85 7.14
N ARG A 115 12.18 1.58 7.51
CA ARG A 115 13.21 1.15 8.47
C ARG A 115 14.62 1.51 7.99
N TRP A 116 14.95 1.19 6.74
CA TRP A 116 16.26 1.52 6.17
C TRP A 116 16.49 3.02 6.03
N ALA A 117 15.46 3.79 5.64
CA ALA A 117 15.54 5.24 5.65
C ALA A 117 15.82 5.78 7.06
N LEU A 118 15.18 5.20 8.08
CA LEU A 118 15.42 5.60 9.46
C LEU A 118 16.84 5.26 9.93
N GLU A 119 17.37 4.11 9.54
CA GLU A 119 18.76 3.70 9.77
C GLU A 119 19.75 4.69 9.10
N ASP A 120 19.45 5.12 7.88
CA ASP A 120 20.22 6.13 7.13
C ASP A 120 20.01 7.58 7.65
N GLY A 121 19.38 7.74 8.83
CA GLY A 121 19.17 9.02 9.49
C GLY A 121 18.09 9.93 8.88
N LYS A 122 17.28 9.42 7.93
CA LYS A 122 16.21 10.20 7.28
C LYS A 122 15.03 10.42 8.23
N ARG A 123 14.49 11.63 8.29
CA ARG A 123 13.37 12.01 9.17
C ARG A 123 12.49 13.08 8.50
N GLY A 124 11.29 13.30 9.05
CA GLY A 124 10.41 14.40 8.65
C GLY A 124 10.02 14.36 7.17
N GLU A 125 10.30 15.46 6.45
CA GLU A 125 9.95 15.69 5.04
C GLU A 125 10.42 14.59 4.07
N PHE A 126 11.39 13.75 4.46
CA PHE A 126 11.80 12.60 3.64
C PHE A 126 10.63 11.63 3.35
N PHE A 127 9.71 11.49 4.30
CA PHE A 127 8.53 10.64 4.19
C PHE A 127 7.30 11.42 3.69
N ALA A 128 7.45 12.68 3.30
CA ALA A 128 6.35 13.47 2.78
C ALA A 128 5.85 12.90 1.45
N GLY A 129 4.55 13.03 1.21
CA GLY A 129 3.92 12.55 -0.02
C GLY A 129 3.50 11.08 0.01
N GLU A 130 3.67 10.37 1.13
CA GLU A 130 3.04 9.06 1.30
C GLU A 130 1.52 9.19 1.14
N PRO A 131 0.89 8.43 0.22
CA PRO A 131 -0.54 8.57 -0.03
C PRO A 131 -1.38 8.27 1.19
N THR A 132 -2.34 9.14 1.47
CA THR A 132 -3.32 8.93 2.55
C THR A 132 -4.67 8.53 1.97
N VAL A 133 -5.44 7.75 2.73
CA VAL A 133 -6.82 7.42 2.35
C VAL A 133 -7.65 8.70 2.19
N PRO A 134 -8.37 8.87 1.06
CA PRO A 134 -9.24 10.02 0.84
C PRO A 134 -10.27 10.19 1.96
N GLU A 135 -10.56 11.43 2.33
CA GLU A 135 -11.40 11.73 3.49
C GLU A 135 -12.84 11.21 3.31
N GLU A 136 -13.37 11.20 2.09
CA GLU A 136 -14.67 10.61 1.78
C GLU A 136 -14.72 9.10 2.07
N ILE A 137 -13.61 8.37 1.83
CA ILE A 137 -13.50 6.95 2.15
C ILE A 137 -13.39 6.77 3.67
N ARG A 138 -12.61 7.62 4.36
CA ARG A 138 -12.53 7.60 5.83
C ARG A 138 -13.89 7.82 6.47
N ARG A 139 -14.67 8.80 5.99
CA ARG A 139 -16.04 9.05 6.47
C ARG A 139 -16.99 7.88 6.17
N ALA A 140 -16.87 7.25 5.01
CA ALA A 140 -17.66 6.07 4.67
C ALA A 140 -17.32 4.86 5.56
N ALA A 141 -16.04 4.68 5.92
CA ALA A 141 -15.57 3.62 6.80
C ALA A 141 -15.94 3.87 8.28
N PHE A 142 -15.83 5.11 8.74
CA PHE A 142 -16.03 5.50 10.14
C PHE A 142 -17.05 6.65 10.22
N PRO A 143 -18.33 6.39 9.92
CA PRO A 143 -19.37 7.40 10.03
C PRO A 143 -19.47 7.89 11.48
N THR A 144 -19.40 9.20 11.68
CA THR A 144 -19.71 9.81 12.97
C THR A 144 -21.17 9.51 13.28
N GLY A 145 -21.44 8.91 14.44
CA GLY A 145 -22.75 8.38 14.81
C GLY A 145 -23.91 9.36 14.54
N SER A 146 -24.99 8.81 13.98
CA SER A 146 -26.32 9.42 13.88
C SER A 146 -26.97 9.60 15.24
#